data_AF-A0A8J5M267-F1
#
_entry.id   AF-A0A8J5M267-F1
#
_cell.length_a   1.000
_cell.length_b   1.000
_cell.length_c   1.000
_cell.angle_alpha   90.00
_cell.angle_beta   90.00
_cell.angle_gamma   90.00
#
_symmetry.space_group_name_H-M   'P 1'
#
loop_
_entity.id
_entity.type
_entity.pdbx_description
1 polymer ?
#
loop_
_entity_poly.entity_id
_entity_poly.type
_entity_poly.pdbx_seq_one_letter_code
_entity_poly.pdbx_strand_id
1 'polypeptide(L)'
;MTIMVGDSVLVSHGSSLLDAEVKELQSGIETGTTHRGKVLVQYLVESDRPNEWVTRDRVLEDSQSNRELQEKVKAIAQKKSELSGVSTSFEKLCGPKRLDAMAAWMNSVDGTLARLDQDKEAMEKKAALEASELKDLKRVRVAEETAMVRKRLQSAGIAQEEIDAFLPVIPHEG
;
A
#
# COMPACT_ATOMS: atom_id res chain seq x y z
N MET A 1 19.50 25.93 -3.77
CA MET A 1 19.34 27.29 -3.22
C MET A 1 18.07 27.30 -2.37
N THR A 2 17.65 28.44 -1.82
CA THR A 2 16.40 28.56 -1.06
C THR A 2 15.38 29.28 -1.93
N ILE A 3 14.20 28.70 -2.13
CA ILE A 3 13.10 29.33 -2.87
C ILE A 3 12.38 30.32 -1.97
N MET A 4 12.17 31.53 -2.46
CA MET A 4 11.53 32.65 -1.77
C MET A 4 10.18 33.02 -2.43
N VAL A 5 9.39 33.81 -1.71
CA VAL A 5 8.15 34.40 -2.27
C VAL A 5 8.53 35.42 -3.34
N GLY A 6 7.87 35.34 -4.50
CA GLY A 6 8.15 36.14 -5.69
C GLY A 6 9.10 35.48 -6.69
N ASP A 7 9.72 34.35 -6.34
CA ASP A 7 10.62 33.64 -7.25
C ASP A 7 9.83 32.94 -8.37
N SER A 8 10.40 33.00 -9.58
CA SER A 8 10.00 32.14 -10.69
C SER A 8 10.49 30.71 -10.44
N VAL A 9 9.60 29.75 -10.60
CA VAL A 9 9.84 28.34 -10.34
C VAL A 9 9.19 27.47 -11.41
N LEU A 10 9.69 26.25 -11.54
CA LEU A 10 9.13 25.24 -12.44
C LEU A 10 8.41 24.19 -11.62
N VAL A 11 7.12 23.97 -11.90
CA VAL A 11 6.29 23.05 -11.13
C VAL A 11 5.99 21.81 -11.96
N SER A 12 6.26 20.63 -11.39
CA SER A 12 5.93 19.35 -12.00
C SER A 12 4.42 19.09 -11.90
N HIS A 13 3.77 19.00 -13.04
CA HIS A 13 2.34 18.76 -13.16
C HIS A 13 2.09 17.63 -14.18
N GLY A 14 1.93 16.41 -13.67
CA GLY A 14 1.77 15.22 -14.51
C GLY A 14 3.00 14.99 -15.39
N SER A 15 2.80 15.03 -16.70
CA SER A 15 3.86 14.86 -17.72
C SER A 15 4.48 16.17 -18.20
N SER A 16 4.19 17.30 -17.53
CA SER A 16 4.63 18.63 -17.96
C SER A 16 5.29 19.40 -16.82
N LEU A 17 6.20 20.30 -17.20
CA LEU A 17 6.82 21.27 -16.30
C LEU A 17 6.29 22.65 -16.65
N LEU A 18 5.58 23.27 -15.71
CA LEU A 18 4.89 24.55 -15.92
C LEU A 18 5.63 25.68 -15.22
N ASP A 19 5.66 26.84 -15.85
CA ASP A 19 6.20 28.06 -15.25
C ASP A 19 5.20 28.56 -14.20
N ALA A 20 5.70 28.86 -13.01
CA ALA A 20 4.89 29.40 -11.93
C ALA A 20 5.68 30.39 -11.08
N GLU A 21 4.96 31.25 -10.37
CA GLU A 21 5.52 32.20 -9.42
C GLU A 21 5.10 31.82 -8.00
N VAL A 22 6.02 31.89 -7.05
CA VAL A 22 5.72 31.60 -5.64
C VAL A 22 4.98 32.78 -5.01
N LYS A 23 3.77 32.55 -4.50
CA LYS A 23 2.98 33.56 -3.78
C LYS A 23 3.07 33.44 -2.27
N GLU A 24 3.21 32.23 -1.75
CA GLU A 24 3.26 32.00 -0.31
C GLU A 24 4.06 30.73 0.03
N LEU A 25 4.70 30.72 1.18
CA LEU A 25 5.46 29.58 1.71
C LEU A 25 4.88 29.18 3.06
N GLN A 26 4.42 27.93 3.16
CA GLN A 26 3.99 27.34 4.42
C GLN A 26 5.05 26.36 4.90
N SER A 27 5.85 26.76 5.88
CA SER A 27 6.80 25.84 6.55
C SER A 27 6.03 24.94 7.52
N GLY A 28 5.97 23.64 7.23
CA GLY A 28 5.52 22.65 8.20
C GLY A 28 6.52 22.53 9.36
N ILE A 29 6.02 22.32 10.57
CA ILE A 29 6.76 22.25 11.84
C ILE A 29 8.03 21.40 11.70
N GLU A 30 9.15 21.95 12.15
CA GLU A 30 10.49 21.37 12.12
C GLU A 30 10.59 20.13 13.04
N THR A 31 10.39 18.95 12.47
CA THR A 31 10.95 17.71 13.03
C THR A 31 11.40 16.80 11.88
N GLY A 32 12.72 16.69 11.68
CA GLY A 32 13.35 15.57 10.97
C GLY A 32 13.24 15.59 9.44
N THR A 33 14.29 16.10 8.79
CA THR A 33 14.86 15.67 7.50
C THR A 33 13.97 15.53 6.25
N THR A 34 12.74 16.04 6.25
CA THR A 34 11.92 16.07 5.03
C THR A 34 11.26 17.44 4.91
N HIS A 35 11.64 18.24 3.90
CA HIS A 35 11.00 19.52 3.61
C HIS A 35 9.54 19.31 3.17
N ARG A 36 8.66 19.00 4.13
CA ARG A 36 7.20 18.89 3.92
C ARG A 36 6.53 20.27 3.93
N GLY A 37 7.24 21.29 3.46
CA GLY A 37 6.70 22.61 3.23
C GLY A 37 5.78 22.59 2.03
N LYS A 38 4.68 23.34 2.10
CA LYS A 38 3.84 23.62 0.93
C LYS A 38 4.18 25.01 0.40
N VAL A 39 4.12 25.15 -0.90
CA VAL A 39 4.38 26.38 -1.64
C VAL A 39 3.11 26.70 -2.41
N LEU A 40 2.56 27.89 -2.21
CA LEU A 40 1.46 28.39 -3.04
C LEU A 40 2.06 28.96 -4.31
N VAL A 41 1.65 28.42 -5.45
CA VAL A 41 2.16 28.84 -6.76
C VAL A 41 1.03 29.37 -7.64
N GLN A 42 1.35 30.39 -8.44
CA GLN A 42 0.49 30.89 -9.50
C GLN A 42 1.10 30.50 -10.85
N TYR A 43 0.38 29.75 -11.66
CA TYR A 43 0.86 29.32 -12.97
C TYR A 43 0.86 30.49 -13.96
N LEU A 44 1.99 30.69 -14.65
CA LEU A 44 2.18 31.77 -15.62
C LEU A 44 1.67 31.42 -17.02
N VAL A 45 1.58 30.13 -17.34
CA VAL A 45 1.21 29.64 -18.68
C VAL A 45 -0.29 29.82 -18.96
N GLU A 46 -1.14 29.74 -17.93
CA GLU A 46 -2.60 29.85 -18.03
C GLU A 46 -3.12 30.77 -16.93
N SER A 47 -3.32 32.05 -17.26
CA SER A 47 -3.74 33.08 -16.29
C SER A 47 -5.12 32.83 -15.66
N ASP A 48 -5.91 31.90 -16.23
CA ASP A 48 -7.22 31.48 -15.72
C ASP A 48 -7.13 30.36 -14.67
N ARG A 49 -5.93 29.80 -14.44
CA ARG A 49 -5.74 28.73 -13.46
C ARG A 49 -5.68 29.32 -12.05
N PRO A 50 -6.47 28.82 -11.08
CA PRO A 50 -6.41 29.29 -9.70
C PRO A 50 -5.07 28.92 -9.05
N ASN A 51 -4.68 29.69 -8.02
CA ASN A 51 -3.48 29.42 -7.24
C ASN A 51 -3.57 28.03 -6.58
N GLU A 52 -2.48 27.25 -6.67
CA GLU A 52 -2.43 25.86 -6.18
C GLU A 52 -1.39 25.71 -5.08
N TRP A 53 -1.76 25.02 -3.99
CA TRP A 53 -0.80 24.60 -2.97
C TRP A 53 -0.07 23.34 -3.44
N VAL A 54 1.21 23.49 -3.78
CA VAL A 54 2.07 22.39 -4.23
C VAL A 54 3.09 22.04 -3.16
N THR A 55 3.48 20.78 -3.11
CA THR A 55 4.51 20.30 -2.18
C THR A 55 5.90 20.68 -2.69
N ARG A 56 6.86 20.92 -1.78
CA ARG A 56 8.21 21.40 -2.15
C ARG A 56 8.95 20.48 -3.13
N ASP A 57 8.69 19.17 -3.11
CA ASP A 57 9.25 18.16 -4.03
C ASP A 57 8.80 18.33 -5.49
N ARG A 58 7.65 18.98 -5.72
CA ARG A 58 7.15 19.28 -7.06
C ARG A 58 7.68 20.59 -7.62
N VAL A 59 8.39 21.38 -6.80
CA VAL A 59 8.87 22.72 -7.15
C VAL A 59 10.37 22.66 -7.43
N LEU A 60 10.73 22.94 -8.67
CA LEU A 60 12.10 23.08 -9.14
C LEU A 60 12.47 24.55 -9.23
N GLU A 61 13.72 24.86 -8.91
CA GLU A 61 14.28 26.21 -9.08
C GLU A 61 14.34 26.57 -10.57
N ASP A 62 14.17 27.85 -10.89
CA ASP A 62 14.36 28.35 -12.25
C ASP A 62 15.86 28.47 -12.59
N SER A 63 16.46 27.33 -12.88
CA SER A 63 17.86 27.20 -13.32
C SER A 63 17.93 26.80 -14.80
N GLN A 64 19.05 27.11 -15.46
CA GLN A 64 19.27 26.74 -16.86
C GLN A 64 19.09 25.24 -17.11
N SER A 65 19.57 24.38 -16.19
CA SER A 65 19.40 22.94 -16.28
C SER A 65 17.93 22.49 -16.22
N ASN A 66 17.11 23.17 -15.41
CA ASN A 66 15.69 22.86 -15.29
C ASN A 66 14.89 23.41 -16.47
N ARG A 67 15.30 24.54 -17.07
CA ARG A 67 14.75 25.04 -18.34
C ARG A 67 15.02 24.09 -19.49
N GLU A 68 16.24 23.57 -19.61
CA GLU A 68 16.55 22.52 -20.58
C GLU A 68 15.71 21.25 -20.35
N LEU A 69 15.47 20.88 -19.09
CA LEU A 69 14.58 19.76 -18.76
C LEU A 69 13.14 20.05 -19.21
N GLN A 70 12.64 21.26 -18.98
CA GLN A 70 11.32 21.68 -19.43
C GLN A 70 11.21 21.59 -20.95
N GLU A 71 12.19 22.09 -21.71
CA GLU A 71 12.23 21.98 -23.17
C GLU A 71 12.30 20.52 -23.64
N LYS A 72 13.11 19.69 -22.99
CA LYS A 72 13.17 18.25 -23.29
C LYS A 72 11.83 17.57 -23.04
N VAL A 73 11.16 17.88 -21.93
CA VAL A 73 9.83 17.34 -21.60
C VAL A 73 8.79 17.82 -22.62
N LYS A 74 8.81 19.10 -23.00
CA LYS A 74 7.95 19.67 -24.06
C LYS A 74 8.20 19.00 -25.41
N ALA A 75 9.47 18.79 -25.79
CA ALA A 75 9.84 18.11 -27.03
C ALA A 75 9.44 16.63 -27.03
N ILE A 76 9.55 15.93 -25.89
CA ILE A 76 9.06 14.55 -25.75
C ILE A 76 7.53 14.52 -25.86
N ALA A 77 6.82 15.47 -25.23
CA ALA A 77 5.36 15.56 -25.32
C ALA A 77 4.90 15.85 -26.77
N GLN A 78 5.58 16.75 -27.48
CA GLN A 78 5.32 17.03 -28.89
C GLN A 78 5.61 15.82 -29.77
N LYS A 79 6.76 15.17 -29.62
CA LYS A 79 7.07 13.92 -30.35
C LYS A 79 6.05 12.83 -30.06
N LYS A 80 5.57 12.72 -28.81
CA LYS A 80 4.53 11.76 -28.43
C LYS A 80 3.17 12.14 -29.04
N SER A 81 2.87 13.43 -29.19
CA SER A 81 1.68 13.92 -29.88
C SER A 81 1.76 13.71 -31.40
N GLU A 82 2.94 13.89 -32.01
CA GLU A 82 3.18 13.59 -33.42
C GLU A 82 3.12 12.08 -33.69
N LEU A 83 3.62 11.27 -32.77
CA LEU A 83 3.45 9.80 -32.78
C LEU A 83 2.01 9.38 -32.47
N SER A 84 1.22 10.21 -31.78
CA SER A 84 -0.19 9.97 -31.46
C SER A 84 -1.15 10.45 -32.56
N GLY A 85 -0.70 11.33 -33.47
CA GLY A 85 -1.41 11.66 -34.71
C GLY A 85 -1.41 10.50 -35.72
N VAL A 86 -0.54 9.53 -35.52
CA VAL A 86 -0.57 8.23 -36.20
C VAL A 86 -1.35 7.25 -35.33
N SER A 87 -2.67 7.38 -35.34
CA SER A 87 -3.60 6.33 -34.95
C SER A 87 -3.56 5.16 -35.96
N THR A 88 -2.36 4.66 -36.30
CA THR A 88 -2.20 3.42 -37.07
C THR A 88 -1.26 2.46 -36.35
N SER A 89 -1.94 1.59 -35.60
CA SER A 89 -1.64 0.19 -35.36
C SER A 89 -0.42 -0.15 -34.50
N PHE A 90 -0.73 -0.38 -33.22
CA PHE A 90 0.04 -1.26 -32.35
C PHE A 90 0.34 -2.63 -33.02
N GLU A 91 -0.48 -3.04 -34.00
CA GLU A 91 -0.26 -4.22 -34.87
C GLU A 91 0.95 -4.09 -35.81
N LYS A 92 1.36 -2.88 -36.22
CA LYS A 92 2.59 -2.68 -37.02
C LYS A 92 3.87 -2.66 -36.17
N LEU A 93 3.76 -2.30 -34.89
CA LEU A 93 4.89 -2.23 -33.97
C LEU A 93 5.13 -3.55 -33.22
N CYS A 94 4.08 -4.31 -32.92
CA CYS A 94 4.14 -5.68 -32.40
C CYS A 94 3.53 -6.64 -33.42
N GLY A 95 4.36 -7.30 -34.23
CA GLY A 95 3.87 -8.37 -35.10
C GLY A 95 3.12 -9.47 -34.32
N PRO A 96 2.30 -10.30 -34.98
CA PRO A 96 1.38 -11.25 -34.32
C PRO A 96 2.04 -12.15 -33.27
N LYS A 97 3.28 -12.59 -33.54
CA LYS A 97 4.07 -13.40 -32.60
C LYS A 97 4.41 -12.68 -31.29
N ARG A 98 4.61 -11.37 -31.31
CA ARG A 98 4.88 -10.58 -30.10
C ARG A 98 3.63 -10.37 -29.27
N LEU A 99 2.48 -10.18 -29.92
CA LEU A 99 1.19 -10.09 -29.24
C LEU A 99 0.82 -11.42 -28.59
N ASP A 100 1.03 -12.54 -29.29
CA ASP A 100 0.83 -13.88 -28.75
C ASP A 100 1.75 -14.16 -27.54
N ALA A 101 3.03 -13.77 -27.63
CA ALA A 101 3.96 -13.86 -26.51
C ALA A 101 3.54 -12.98 -25.31
N MET A 102 3.01 -11.79 -25.55
CA MET A 102 2.48 -10.92 -24.48
C MET A 102 1.23 -11.52 -23.83
N ALA A 103 0.31 -12.08 -24.62
CA ALA A 103 -0.88 -12.76 -24.12
C ALA A 103 -0.51 -14.00 -23.29
N ALA A 104 0.45 -14.81 -23.75
CA ALA A 104 0.97 -15.94 -23.00
C ALA A 104 1.61 -15.51 -21.67
N TRP A 105 2.36 -14.41 -21.67
CA TRP A 105 2.96 -13.87 -20.45
C TRP A 105 1.90 -13.36 -19.47
N MET A 106 0.90 -12.61 -19.94
CA MET A 106 -0.22 -12.15 -19.11
C MET A 106 -0.96 -13.33 -18.48
N ASN A 107 -1.32 -14.34 -19.28
CA ASN A 107 -1.97 -15.55 -18.77
C ASN A 107 -1.10 -16.31 -17.75
N SER A 108 0.22 -16.32 -17.93
CA SER A 108 1.15 -16.90 -16.96
C SER A 108 1.14 -16.14 -15.64
N VAL A 109 1.13 -14.80 -15.67
CA VAL A 109 1.06 -13.96 -14.47
C VAL A 109 -0.27 -14.19 -13.75
N ASP A 110 -1.38 -14.18 -14.48
CA ASP A 110 -2.71 -14.45 -13.92
C ASP A 110 -2.79 -15.84 -13.28
N GLY A 111 -2.20 -16.85 -13.94
CA GLY A 111 -2.10 -18.20 -13.38
C GLY A 111 -1.28 -18.26 -12.09
N THR A 112 -0.16 -17.54 -12.01
CA THR A 112 0.62 -17.45 -10.76
C THR A 112 -0.13 -16.73 -9.65
N LEU A 113 -0.90 -15.69 -9.99
CA LEU A 113 -1.68 -14.93 -9.02
C LEU A 113 -2.83 -15.77 -8.45
N ALA A 114 -3.54 -16.51 -9.30
CA ALA A 114 -4.60 -17.41 -8.88
C ALA A 114 -4.08 -18.53 -7.96
N ARG A 115 -2.90 -19.08 -8.25
CA ARG A 115 -2.25 -20.09 -7.38
C ARG A 115 -1.86 -19.51 -6.02
N LEU A 116 -1.32 -18.29 -6.00
CA LEU A 116 -0.97 -17.62 -4.74
C LEU A 116 -2.21 -17.36 -3.88
N ASP A 117 -3.34 -17.01 -4.49
CA ASP A 117 -4.60 -16.81 -3.80
C ASP A 117 -5.13 -18.12 -3.20
N GLN A 118 -5.08 -19.21 -3.97
CA GLN A 118 -5.43 -20.56 -3.47
C GLN A 118 -4.52 -21.01 -2.31
N ASP A 119 -3.21 -20.77 -2.41
CA ASP A 119 -2.26 -21.12 -1.34
C ASP A 119 -2.52 -20.31 -0.08
N LYS A 120 -2.88 -19.02 -0.21
CA LYS A 120 -3.28 -18.17 0.91
C LYS A 120 -4.53 -18.71 1.60
N GLU A 121 -5.59 -19.02 0.85
CA GLU A 121 -6.81 -19.60 1.41
C GLU A 121 -6.54 -20.95 2.11
N ALA A 122 -5.66 -21.78 1.53
CA ALA A 122 -5.29 -23.06 2.12
C ALA A 122 -4.54 -22.87 3.45
N MET A 123 -3.62 -21.90 3.53
CA MET A 123 -2.93 -21.55 4.77
C MET A 123 -3.87 -21.01 5.84
N GLU A 124 -4.83 -20.16 5.47
CA GLU A 124 -5.83 -19.64 6.41
C GLU A 124 -6.72 -20.76 6.97
N LYS A 125 -7.18 -21.69 6.12
CA LYS A 125 -7.95 -22.87 6.56
C LYS A 125 -7.14 -23.77 7.49
N LYS A 126 -5.86 -24.02 7.15
CA LYS A 126 -4.97 -24.82 7.99
C LYS A 126 -4.73 -24.16 9.35
N ALA A 127 -4.45 -22.86 9.38
CA ALA A 127 -4.26 -22.11 10.62
C ALA A 127 -5.52 -22.12 11.49
N ALA A 128 -6.72 -22.00 10.88
CA ALA A 128 -7.97 -22.08 11.61
C ALA A 128 -8.21 -23.47 12.22
N LEU A 129 -7.87 -24.53 11.49
CA LEU A 129 -7.98 -25.91 11.96
C LEU A 129 -7.01 -26.17 13.13
N GLU A 130 -5.73 -25.78 12.98
CA GLU A 130 -4.73 -25.89 14.06
C GLU A 130 -5.14 -25.10 15.31
N ALA A 131 -5.73 -23.91 15.14
CA ALA A 131 -6.24 -23.13 16.27
C ALA A 131 -7.41 -23.80 16.99
N SER A 132 -8.31 -24.46 16.25
CA SER A 132 -9.40 -25.25 16.82
C SER A 132 -8.86 -26.46 17.58
N GLU A 133 -7.97 -27.24 16.96
CA GLU A 133 -7.33 -28.40 17.60
C GLU A 133 -6.59 -28.02 18.88
N LEU A 134 -5.84 -26.91 18.87
CA LEU A 134 -5.14 -26.42 20.05
C LEU A 134 -6.12 -26.00 21.16
N LYS A 135 -7.26 -25.42 20.81
CA LYS A 135 -8.30 -25.05 21.77
C LYS A 135 -8.94 -26.30 22.40
N ASP A 136 -9.21 -27.31 21.60
CA ASP A 136 -9.80 -28.56 22.08
C ASP A 136 -8.81 -29.36 22.93
N LEU A 137 -7.54 -29.44 22.54
CA LEU A 137 -6.47 -29.99 23.37
C LEU A 137 -6.34 -29.28 24.72
N LYS A 138 -6.44 -27.94 24.75
CA LYS A 138 -6.44 -27.18 26.01
C LYS A 138 -7.64 -27.54 26.88
N ARG A 139 -8.84 -27.68 26.30
CA ARG A 139 -10.05 -28.10 27.03
C ARG A 139 -9.88 -29.50 27.62
N VAL A 140 -9.41 -30.46 26.83
CA VAL A 140 -9.18 -31.85 27.27
C VAL A 140 -8.14 -31.88 28.39
N ARG A 141 -7.03 -31.15 28.24
CA ARG A 141 -6.00 -31.08 29.27
C ARG A 141 -6.53 -30.49 30.59
N VAL A 142 -7.26 -29.38 30.53
CA VAL A 142 -7.89 -28.80 31.72
C VAL A 142 -8.86 -29.80 32.34
N ALA A 143 -9.59 -30.55 31.53
CA ALA A 143 -10.51 -31.55 32.02
C ALA A 143 -9.82 -32.73 32.73
N GLU A 144 -8.74 -33.23 32.13
CA GLU A 144 -7.91 -34.27 32.71
C GLU A 144 -7.25 -33.82 34.02
N GLU A 145 -6.65 -32.63 34.04
CA GLU A 145 -6.06 -32.04 35.26
C GLU A 145 -7.12 -31.87 36.36
N THR A 146 -8.31 -31.35 36.01
CA THR A 146 -9.42 -31.18 36.96
C THR A 146 -9.90 -32.52 37.50
N ALA A 147 -10.04 -33.55 36.65
CA ALA A 147 -10.44 -34.89 37.07
C ALA A 147 -9.40 -35.53 38.00
N MET A 148 -8.11 -35.34 37.72
CA MET A 148 -7.02 -35.83 38.57
C MET A 148 -7.02 -35.13 39.94
N VAL A 149 -7.22 -33.81 39.99
CA VAL A 149 -7.32 -33.06 41.24
C VAL A 149 -8.55 -33.51 42.03
N ARG A 150 -9.71 -33.64 41.39
CA ARG A 150 -10.93 -34.17 42.03
C ARG A 150 -10.68 -35.53 42.67
N LYS A 151 -10.05 -36.47 41.95
CA LYS A 151 -9.69 -37.79 42.48
C LYS A 151 -8.73 -37.71 43.68
N ARG A 152 -7.76 -36.79 43.66
CA ARG A 152 -6.83 -36.58 44.78
C ARG A 152 -7.54 -36.02 46.03
N LEU A 153 -8.45 -35.06 45.87
CA LEU A 153 -9.22 -34.48 46.96
C LEU A 153 -10.19 -35.50 47.59
N GLN A 154 -10.87 -36.28 46.76
CA GLN A 154 -11.69 -37.41 47.22
C GLN A 154 -10.85 -38.42 48.02
N SER A 155 -9.65 -38.76 47.54
CA SER A 155 -8.72 -39.66 48.24
C SER A 155 -8.22 -39.08 49.57
N ALA A 156 -8.23 -37.76 49.73
CA ALA A 156 -7.89 -37.05 50.96
C ALA A 156 -9.09 -36.92 51.93
N GLY A 157 -10.26 -37.45 51.58
CA GLY A 157 -11.46 -37.45 52.43
C GLY A 157 -12.29 -36.16 52.38
N ILE A 158 -12.06 -35.30 51.38
CA ILE A 158 -12.86 -34.08 51.16
C ILE A 158 -14.22 -34.46 50.56
N ALA A 159 -15.29 -33.86 51.06
CA ALA A 159 -16.65 -34.14 50.61
C ALA A 159 -16.89 -33.67 49.17
N GLN A 160 -17.77 -34.35 48.44
CA GLN A 160 -18.03 -34.06 47.03
C GLN A 160 -18.60 -32.65 46.83
N GLU A 161 -19.42 -32.19 47.77
CA GLU A 161 -20.04 -30.86 47.80
C GLU A 161 -18.98 -29.75 47.93
N GLU A 162 -17.93 -29.98 48.70
CA GLU A 162 -16.82 -29.03 48.85
C GLU A 162 -15.97 -28.99 47.56
N ILE A 163 -15.74 -30.14 46.94
CA ILE A 163 -15.00 -30.22 45.67
C ILE A 163 -15.75 -29.50 44.54
N ASP A 164 -17.07 -29.66 44.47
CA ASP A 164 -17.91 -29.03 43.45
C ASP A 164 -18.06 -27.52 43.64
N ALA A 165 -17.85 -27.00 44.86
CA ALA A 165 -17.80 -25.58 45.14
C ALA A 165 -16.53 -24.89 44.58
N PHE A 166 -15.41 -25.62 44.49
CA PHE A 166 -14.11 -25.05 44.09
C PHE A 166 -13.65 -25.43 42.67
N LEU A 167 -14.06 -26.58 42.14
CA LEU A 167 -13.64 -27.06 40.83
C LEU A 167 -14.82 -27.12 39.87
N PRO A 168 -14.66 -26.66 38.61
CA PRO A 168 -15.72 -26.75 37.63
C PRO A 168 -16.15 -28.21 37.42
N VAL A 169 -17.46 -28.43 37.39
CA VAL A 169 -18.06 -29.71 37.00
C VAL A 169 -17.99 -29.80 35.49
N ILE A 170 -17.31 -30.82 34.98
CA ILE A 170 -17.12 -31.01 33.55
C ILE A 170 -18.22 -31.95 33.08
N PRO A 171 -19.23 -31.47 32.32
CA PRO A 171 -20.24 -32.34 31.78
C PRO A 171 -19.60 -33.32 30.80
N HIS A 172 -19.92 -34.60 30.94
CA HIS A 172 -19.63 -35.59 29.91
C HIS A 172 -20.59 -35.34 28.75
N GLU A 173 -20.17 -34.54 27.75
CA GLU A 173 -20.81 -34.59 26.43
C GLU A 173 -20.37 -35.91 25.79
N GLY A 174 -21.33 -36.83 25.63
CA GLY A 174 -21.16 -38.12 24.97
C GLY A 174 -21.46 -38.06 23.48
#